data_AF-A0A953KM20-F1
#
_entry.id   AF-A0A953KM20-F1
#
_cell.length_a   1.000
_cell.length_b   1.000
_cell.length_c   1.000
_cell.angle_alpha   90.00
_cell.angle_beta   90.00
_cell.angle_gamma   90.00
#
_symmetry.space_group_name_H-M   'P 1'
#
loop_
_entity.id
_entity.type
_entity.pdbx_description
1 polymer ?
#
loop_
_entity_poly.entity_id
_entity_poly.type
_entity_poly.pdbx_seq_one_letter_code
_entity_poly.pdbx_strand_id
1 'polypeptide(L)'
;MYQRSKYDHIISGIITGLIVPVLGFFLFTGVYELLDHLDVLNPAGLAPNFRERTIRLLAIILNVIPTQIFNKKNWAEAMRGMVFPTLLYVGLWMYFYGYELLNNDA
;
A
#
# COMPACT_ATOMS: atom_id res chain seq x y z
N MET A 1 8.72 -2.26 -33.73
CA MET A 1 8.47 -3.67 -33.34
C MET A 1 8.55 -3.73 -31.82
N TYR A 2 7.40 -3.78 -31.14
CA TYR A 2 7.35 -3.77 -29.67
C TYR A 2 7.85 -5.12 -29.16
N GLN A 3 9.09 -5.18 -28.67
CA GLN A 3 9.60 -6.40 -28.04
C GLN A 3 8.84 -6.64 -26.74
N ARG A 4 7.93 -7.62 -26.78
CA ARG A 4 7.19 -8.10 -25.60
C ARG A 4 8.22 -8.58 -24.57
N SER A 5 8.33 -7.89 -23.44
CA SER A 5 9.26 -8.30 -22.40
C SER A 5 8.79 -9.64 -21.81
N LYS A 6 9.72 -10.57 -21.58
CA LYS A 6 9.45 -11.89 -20.99
C LYS A 6 8.79 -11.82 -19.60
N TYR A 7 8.80 -10.65 -18.96
CA TYR A 7 8.26 -10.41 -17.63
C TYR A 7 6.88 -9.73 -17.63
N ASP A 8 6.33 -9.41 -18.80
CA ASP A 8 4.99 -8.83 -18.95
C ASP A 8 3.90 -9.91 -18.86
N HIS A 9 3.71 -10.42 -17.65
CA HIS A 9 2.68 -11.39 -17.31
C HIS A 9 1.86 -10.86 -16.14
N ILE A 10 0.56 -11.15 -16.14
CA ILE A 10 -0.36 -10.77 -15.04
C ILE A 10 0.20 -11.21 -13.67
N ILE A 11 0.82 -12.40 -13.62
CA ILE A 11 1.38 -12.98 -12.39
C ILE A 11 2.51 -12.10 -11.81
N SER A 12 3.38 -11.51 -12.64
CA SER A 12 4.46 -10.63 -12.15
C SER A 12 3.90 -9.37 -11.50
N GLY A 13 2.81 -8.85 -12.06
CA GLY A 13 1.98 -7.80 -11.49
C GLY A 13 1.39 -8.17 -10.13
N ILE A 14 0.74 -9.33 -10.04
CA ILE A 14 0.13 -9.80 -8.78
C ILE A 14 1.19 -9.93 -7.67
N ILE A 15 2.32 -10.58 -7.96
CA ILE A 15 3.40 -10.78 -6.98
C ILE A 15 3.92 -9.43 -6.50
N THR A 16 4.18 -8.50 -7.42
CA THR A 16 4.70 -7.18 -7.08
C THR A 16 3.69 -6.38 -6.26
N GLY A 17 2.41 -6.38 -6.65
CA GLY A 17 1.33 -5.69 -5.94
C GLY A 17 1.01 -6.29 -4.57
N LEU A 18 1.39 -7.54 -4.30
CA LEU A 18 1.31 -8.17 -2.97
C LEU A 18 2.51 -7.84 -2.09
N ILE A 19 3.73 -7.88 -2.65
CA ILE A 19 4.96 -7.69 -1.88
C ILE A 19 5.18 -6.22 -1.51
N VAL A 20 4.91 -5.30 -2.43
CA VAL A 20 5.22 -3.88 -2.23
C VAL A 20 4.48 -3.28 -1.03
N PRO A 21 3.17 -3.53 -0.80
CA PRO A 21 2.48 -3.01 0.37
C PRO A 21 2.97 -3.64 1.67
N VAL A 22 3.35 -4.92 1.66
CA VAL A 22 3.92 -5.59 2.84
C VAL A 22 5.24 -4.96 3.23
N LEU A 23 6.15 -4.76 2.27
CA LEU A 23 7.43 -4.06 2.51
C LEU A 23 7.20 -2.62 2.94
N GLY A 24 6.24 -1.92 2.32
CA GLY A 24 5.84 -0.57 2.67
C GLY A 24 5.36 -0.46 4.12
N PHE A 25 4.56 -1.42 4.58
CA PHE A 25 4.06 -1.47 5.94
C PHE A 25 5.19 -1.59 6.96
N PHE A 26 6.12 -2.52 6.75
CA PHE A 26 7.30 -2.67 7.63
C PHE A 26 8.18 -1.43 7.61
N LEU A 27 8.41 -0.85 6.44
CA LEU A 27 9.20 0.37 6.29
C LEU A 27 8.60 1.53 7.08
N PHE A 28 7.31 1.83 6.88
CA PHE A 28 6.66 2.94 7.56
C PHE A 28 6.52 2.71 9.07
N THR A 29 6.29 1.46 9.49
CA THR A 29 6.25 1.11 10.92
C THR A 29 7.62 1.34 11.55
N GLY A 30 8.70 0.88 10.93
CA GLY A 30 10.05 1.09 11.44
C GLY A 30 10.48 2.56 11.46
N VAL A 31 10.10 3.35 10.44
CA VAL A 31 10.31 4.81 10.44
C VAL A 31 9.56 5.46 11.60
N TYR A 32 8.31 5.04 11.85
CA TYR A 32 7.52 5.56 12.96
C TYR A 32 8.15 5.22 14.31
N GLU A 33 8.54 3.96 14.54
CA GLU A 33 9.20 3.53 15.77
C GLU A 33 10.50 4.29 16.02
N LEU A 34 11.28 4.59 14.97
CA LEU A 34 12.47 5.41 15.08
C LEU A 34 12.13 6.84 15.51
N LEU A 35 11.11 7.45 14.91
CA LEU A 35 10.68 8.82 15.24
C LEU A 35 10.09 8.91 16.66
N ASP A 36 9.41 7.85 17.11
CA ASP A 36 8.88 7.71 18.47
C ASP A 36 10.03 7.59 19.49
N HIS A 37 11.06 6.79 19.18
CA HIS A 37 12.25 6.66 20.02
C HIS A 37 13.04 7.97 20.16
N LEU A 38 13.00 8.83 19.14
CA LEU A 38 13.65 10.15 19.15
C LEU A 38 12.82 11.23 19.88
N ASP A 39 11.66 10.87 20.46
CA ASP A 39 10.73 11.78 21.14
C ASP A 39 10.26 12.94 20.23
N VAL A 40 10.31 12.73 18.90
CA VAL A 40 9.90 13.72 17.89
C VAL A 40 8.38 13.71 17.72
N LEU A 41 7.74 12.60 18.05
CA LEU A 41 6.30 12.42 17.89
C LEU A 41 5.59 12.69 19.21
N ASN A 42 4.73 13.71 19.24
CA ASN A 42 3.80 13.91 20.35
C ASN A 42 2.49 13.18 20.04
N PRO A 43 2.14 12.07 20.73
CA PRO A 43 0.89 11.36 20.51
C PRO A 43 -0.34 12.12 21.02
N ALA A 44 -0.17 13.25 21.72
CA ALA A 44 -1.29 14.02 22.27
C ALA A 44 -2.19 14.61 21.17
N GLY A 45 -3.43 14.12 21.12
CA GLY A 45 -4.49 14.65 20.26
C GLY A 45 -4.80 13.85 18.99
N LEU A 46 -4.09 12.73 18.74
CA LEU A 46 -4.44 11.85 17.63
C LEU A 46 -5.54 10.86 18.03
N ALA A 47 -6.51 10.63 17.12
CA ALA A 47 -7.57 9.66 17.33
C ALA A 47 -7.00 8.24 17.53
N PRO A 48 -7.68 7.38 18.33
CA PRO A 48 -7.31 5.97 18.45
C PRO A 48 -7.14 5.34 17.06
N ASN A 49 -6.13 4.51 16.86
CA ASN A 49 -5.83 3.84 15.60
C ASN A 49 -5.53 4.76 14.40
N PHE A 50 -5.43 6.09 14.56
CA PHE A 50 -5.15 7.03 13.45
C PHE A 50 -3.80 6.70 12.78
N ARG A 51 -2.80 6.39 13.60
CA ARG A 51 -1.47 5.93 13.17
C ARG A 51 -1.57 4.70 12.29
N GLU A 52 -2.22 3.65 12.79
CA GLU A 52 -2.25 2.35 12.12
C GLU A 52 -3.01 2.42 10.79
N ARG A 53 -4.13 3.17 10.79
CA ARG A 53 -4.90 3.46 9.58
C ARG A 53 -4.06 4.15 8.51
N THR A 54 -3.32 5.19 8.90
CA THR A 54 -2.50 5.99 7.99
C THR A 54 -1.32 5.19 7.45
N ILE A 55 -0.60 4.46 8.30
CA ILE A 55 0.53 3.61 7.89
C ILE A 55 0.08 2.55 6.89
N ARG A 56 -1.06 1.88 7.15
CA ARG A 56 -1.60 0.87 6.22
C ARG A 56 -2.05 1.49 4.89
N LEU A 57 -2.66 2.68 4.88
CA LEU A 57 -3.00 3.38 3.63
C LEU A 57 -1.74 3.77 2.84
N LEU A 58 -0.74 4.35 3.50
CA LEU A 58 0.53 4.72 2.87
C LEU A 58 1.22 3.50 2.26
N ALA A 59 1.19 2.38 2.96
CA ALA A 59 1.70 1.10 2.47
C ALA A 59 0.98 0.63 1.19
N ILE A 60 -0.35 0.75 1.13
CA ILE A 60 -1.12 0.40 -0.07
C ILE A 60 -0.80 1.35 -1.24
N ILE A 61 -0.69 2.65 -0.97
CA ILE A 61 -0.43 3.67 -1.99
C ILE A 61 0.96 3.50 -2.62
N LEU A 62 1.93 2.88 -1.91
CA LEU A 62 3.24 2.56 -2.49
C LEU A 62 3.18 1.68 -3.75
N ASN A 63 2.07 0.97 -4.00
CA ASN A 63 1.85 0.27 -5.28
C ASN A 63 1.85 1.20 -6.50
N VAL A 64 1.69 2.52 -6.33
CA VAL A 64 1.85 3.49 -7.42
C VAL A 64 3.26 3.47 -8.00
N ILE A 65 4.29 3.25 -7.17
CA ILE A 65 5.70 3.23 -7.61
C ILE A 65 5.96 2.12 -8.65
N PRO A 66 5.72 0.82 -8.37
CA PRO A 66 5.89 -0.23 -9.38
C PRO A 66 4.94 -0.04 -10.57
N THR A 67 3.74 0.51 -10.36
CA THR A 67 2.80 0.84 -11.44
C THR A 67 3.38 1.85 -12.42
N GLN A 68 4.00 2.92 -11.93
CA GLN A 68 4.68 3.90 -12.78
C GLN A 68 5.89 3.30 -13.51
N ILE A 69 6.66 2.43 -12.85
CA ILE A 69 7.80 1.73 -13.47
C ILE A 69 7.32 0.82 -14.61
N PHE A 70 6.26 0.05 -14.39
CA PHE A 70 5.68 -0.84 -15.41
C PHE A 70 5.05 -0.05 -16.56
N ASN A 71 4.42 1.10 -16.27
CA ASN A 71 3.90 2.01 -17.29
C ASN A 71 5.01 2.54 -18.20
N LYS A 72 6.14 2.98 -17.62
CA LYS A 72 7.30 3.43 -18.42
C LYS A 72 7.90 2.32 -19.28
N LYS A 73 7.83 1.07 -18.82
CA LYS A 73 8.27 -0.12 -19.58
C LYS A 73 7.18 -0.70 -20.50
N ASN A 74 5.98 -0.11 -20.50
CA ASN A 74 4.82 -0.53 -21.28
C ASN A 74 4.42 -2.00 -21.04
N TRP A 75 4.50 -2.45 -19.77
CA TRP A 75 4.09 -3.78 -19.33
C TRP A 75 2.60 -3.78 -18.93
N ALA A 76 1.72 -3.74 -19.92
CA ALA A 76 0.28 -3.56 -19.71
C ALA A 76 -0.36 -4.73 -18.94
N GLU A 77 0.12 -5.96 -19.14
CA GLU A 77 -0.44 -7.14 -18.47
C GLU A 77 0.02 -7.19 -17.00
N ALA A 78 1.27 -6.86 -16.72
CA ALA A 78 1.75 -6.71 -15.34
C ALA A 78 1.01 -5.57 -14.59
N MET A 79 0.72 -4.45 -15.27
CA MET A 79 -0.09 -3.36 -14.69
C MET A 79 -1.50 -3.82 -14.32
N ARG A 80 -2.18 -4.55 -15.21
CA ARG A 80 -3.50 -5.15 -14.93
C ARG A 80 -3.44 -6.11 -13.73
N GLY A 81 -2.38 -6.91 -13.65
CA GLY A 81 -2.15 -7.83 -12.52
C GLY A 81 -2.04 -7.14 -11.16
N MET A 82 -1.52 -5.91 -11.09
CA MET A 82 -1.42 -5.15 -9.84
C MET A 82 -2.75 -4.59 -9.33
N VAL A 83 -3.76 -4.47 -10.18
CA VAL A 83 -5.07 -3.94 -9.78
C VAL A 83 -5.74 -4.87 -8.77
N PHE A 84 -5.68 -6.18 -8.99
CA PHE A 84 -6.29 -7.18 -8.11
C PHE A 84 -5.78 -7.13 -6.65
N PRO A 85 -4.46 -7.22 -6.38
CA PRO A 85 -3.96 -7.16 -5.01
C PRO A 85 -4.19 -5.78 -4.38
N THR A 86 -4.10 -4.69 -5.16
CA THR A 86 -4.35 -3.34 -4.64
C THR A 86 -5.81 -3.20 -4.18
N LEU A 87 -6.77 -3.64 -5.00
CA LEU A 87 -8.19 -3.64 -4.63
C LEU A 87 -8.46 -4.56 -3.43
N LEU A 88 -7.80 -5.72 -3.35
CA LEU A 88 -7.92 -6.62 -2.21
C LEU A 88 -7.45 -5.95 -0.92
N TYR A 89 -6.29 -5.28 -0.92
CA TYR A 89 -5.82 -4.56 0.26
C TYR A 89 -6.71 -3.37 0.63
N VAL A 90 -7.21 -2.62 -0.34
CA VAL A 90 -8.18 -1.53 -0.08
C VAL A 90 -9.47 -2.11 0.52
N GLY A 91 -9.98 -3.22 -0.01
CA GLY A 91 -11.16 -3.90 0.52
C GLY A 91 -10.97 -4.39 1.96
N LEU A 92 -9.82 -5.00 2.25
CA LEU A 92 -9.45 -5.40 3.62
C LEU A 92 -9.36 -4.19 4.54
N TRP A 93 -8.71 -3.10 4.09
CA TRP A 93 -8.60 -1.87 4.88
C TRP A 93 -9.99 -1.28 5.19
N MET A 94 -10.88 -1.23 4.19
CA MET A 94 -12.26 -0.78 4.36
C MET A 94 -13.05 -1.70 5.30
N TYR A 95 -12.83 -3.01 5.26
CA TYR A 95 -13.49 -3.95 6.18
C TYR A 95 -13.06 -3.73 7.64
N PHE A 96 -11.76 -3.54 7.89
CA PHE A 96 -11.25 -3.35 9.25
C PHE A 96 -11.54 -1.96 9.81
N TYR A 97 -11.35 -0.90 9.02
CA TYR A 97 -11.40 0.48 9.50
C TYR A 97 -12.59 1.27 8.98
N GLY A 98 -13.14 0.89 7.83
CA GLY A 98 -14.32 1.55 7.26
C GLY A 98 -15.55 1.34 8.14
N TYR A 99 -15.72 0.16 8.74
CA TYR A 99 -16.80 -0.06 9.71
C TYR A 99 -16.62 0.80 10.97
N GLU A 100 -15.40 0.88 11.51
CA GLU A 100 -15.08 1.73 12.66
C GLU A 100 -15.29 3.22 12.37
N LEU A 101 -15.09 3.66 11.12
CA LEU A 101 -15.33 5.05 10.68
C LEU A 101 -16.81 5.35 10.39
N LEU A 102 -17.58 4.38 9.90
CA LEU A 102 -18.99 4.54 9.55
C LEU A 102 -19.94 4.38 10.74
N ASN A 103 -19.53 3.63 11.77
CA ASN A 103 -20.35 3.40 12.96
C ASN A 103 -20.01 4.34 14.14
N ASN A 104 -18.92 5.12 14.04
CA ASN A 104 -18.58 6.15 15.04
C ASN A 104 -19.26 7.49 14.68
N ASP A 105 -20.54 7.60 15.03
CA ASP A 105 -21.21 8.89 15.28
C ASP A 105 -20.88 9.40 16.71
N ALA A 106 -19.59 9.56 17.04
CA ALA A 106 -19.14 10.11 18.33
C ALA A 106 -17.87 10.97 18.19
#